data_AF-A0A7T4R3L2-F1
#
_entry.id   AF-A0A7T4R3L2-F1
#
_cell.length_a   1.000
_cell.length_b   1.000
_cell.length_c   1.000
_cell.angle_alpha   90.00
_cell.angle_beta   90.00
_cell.angle_gamma   90.00
#
_symmetry.space_group_name_H-M   'P 1'
#
loop_
_entity.id
_entity.type
_entity.pdbx_description
1 polymer ?
#
loop_
_entity_poly.entity_id
_entity_poly.type
_entity_poly.pdbx_seq_one_letter_code
_entity_poly.pdbx_strand_id
1 'polypeptide(L)'
;MTEPDEMLIFSEESAPNETVEPESNPPLYVLVVDDEPMMHAVTAMVLDGLLCNRRPVALLHAYSASEAREIMRTCGDIALILLDVVMETDSAGLDLVKDVREGLLNSAVRVVLRSGQPGVGFDSGYLQRYDISSYCAKTELTRQQLIGTVLDALLSYSRLSTIKYQNGQEAIQSGGIMGKLPVAG
;
A
#
# COMPACT_ATOMS: atom_id res chain seq x y z
N MET A 1 -53.44 -52.53 -5.21
CA MET A 1 -52.42 -51.99 -6.14
C MET A 1 -51.99 -50.69 -5.54
N THR A 2 -50.88 -50.75 -4.81
CA THR A 2 -50.34 -49.68 -3.98
C THR A 2 -48.88 -49.62 -4.40
N GLU A 3 -48.50 -48.58 -5.12
CA GLU A 3 -47.09 -48.25 -5.35
C GLU A 3 -46.56 -47.67 -4.03
N PRO A 4 -45.43 -48.16 -3.47
CA PRO A 4 -44.64 -47.35 -2.57
C PRO A 4 -43.44 -46.78 -3.33
N ASP A 5 -43.29 -45.47 -3.15
CA ASP A 5 -42.23 -44.60 -3.63
C ASP A 5 -40.82 -45.21 -3.56
N GLU A 6 -40.08 -45.08 -4.67
CA GLU A 6 -38.63 -45.24 -4.72
C GLU A 6 -37.97 -44.19 -3.82
N MET A 7 -37.70 -44.58 -2.58
CA MET A 7 -36.87 -43.85 -1.64
C MET A 7 -35.42 -43.92 -2.12
N LEU A 8 -35.02 -42.91 -2.91
CA LEU A 8 -33.64 -42.61 -3.27
C LEU A 8 -32.82 -42.37 -1.99
N ILE A 9 -32.04 -43.37 -1.60
CA ILE A 9 -31.02 -43.25 -0.57
C ILE A 9 -29.85 -42.48 -1.20
N PHE A 10 -29.75 -41.17 -0.89
CA PHE A 10 -28.54 -40.41 -1.12
C PHE A 10 -27.47 -40.92 -0.16
N SER A 11 -26.50 -41.68 -0.67
CA SER A 11 -25.27 -42.00 0.05
C SER A 11 -24.59 -40.68 0.43
N GLU A 12 -24.32 -40.49 1.72
CA GLU A 12 -23.45 -39.42 2.23
C GLU A 12 -22.04 -39.60 1.65
N GLU A 13 -21.80 -38.99 0.50
CA GLU A 13 -20.44 -38.64 0.09
C GLU A 13 -19.97 -37.57 1.08
N SER A 14 -19.16 -37.99 2.06
CA SER A 14 -18.48 -37.08 2.96
C SER A 14 -17.61 -36.15 2.13
N ALA A 15 -18.08 -34.93 1.92
CA ALA A 15 -17.29 -33.86 1.33
C ALA A 15 -15.98 -33.77 2.13
N PRO A 16 -14.81 -33.70 1.48
CA PRO A 16 -13.56 -33.45 2.18
C PRO A 16 -13.73 -32.12 2.91
N ASN A 17 -13.70 -32.17 4.24
CA ASN A 17 -13.56 -30.99 5.07
C ASN A 17 -12.13 -30.47 4.87
N GLU A 18 -11.87 -29.87 3.71
CA GLU A 18 -10.72 -28.99 3.53
C GLU A 18 -11.01 -27.76 4.39
N THR A 19 -10.57 -27.82 5.65
CA THR A 19 -10.27 -26.61 6.40
C THR A 19 -9.16 -25.90 5.65
N VAL A 20 -9.55 -25.03 4.72
CA VAL A 20 -8.66 -24.07 4.08
C VAL A 20 -8.17 -23.19 5.22
N GLU A 21 -6.95 -23.43 5.71
CA GLU A 21 -6.30 -22.46 6.59
C GLU A 21 -6.32 -21.11 5.87
N PRO A 22 -6.75 -20.02 6.52
CA PRO A 22 -6.76 -18.74 5.86
C PRO A 22 -5.31 -18.41 5.52
N GLU A 23 -4.98 -18.43 4.24
CA GLU A 23 -3.76 -17.85 3.68
C GLU A 23 -3.63 -16.45 4.28
N SER A 24 -2.81 -16.32 5.33
CA SER A 24 -2.70 -15.07 6.07
C SER A 24 -1.86 -14.14 5.22
N ASN A 25 -2.49 -13.49 4.24
CA ASN A 25 -1.82 -12.53 3.40
C ASN A 25 -1.15 -11.48 4.29
N PRO A 26 0.14 -11.14 4.05
CA PRO A 26 0.84 -10.16 4.87
C PRO A 26 0.08 -8.82 4.85
N PRO A 27 0.13 -8.01 5.92
CA PRO A 27 -0.55 -6.72 5.93
C PRO A 27 -0.01 -5.78 4.85
N LEU A 28 -0.83 -4.81 4.45
CA LEU A 28 -0.38 -3.64 3.70
C LEU A 28 0.03 -2.57 4.72
N TYR A 29 1.33 -2.26 4.76
CA TYR A 29 1.84 -1.26 5.69
C TYR A 29 1.56 0.16 5.18
N VAL A 30 0.96 0.96 6.05
CA VAL A 30 0.74 2.40 5.86
C VAL A 30 1.55 3.13 6.91
N LEU A 31 2.54 3.91 6.45
CA LEU A 31 3.35 4.75 7.32
C LEU A 31 2.64 6.09 7.55
N VAL A 32 2.28 6.38 8.80
CA VAL A 32 1.77 7.68 9.23
C VAL A 32 2.93 8.51 9.73
N VAL A 33 3.15 9.66 9.11
CA VAL A 33 4.21 10.61 9.45
C VAL A 33 3.58 11.95 9.80
N ASP A 34 3.56 12.27 11.09
CA ASP A 34 2.92 13.46 11.64
C ASP A 34 3.55 13.73 13.01
N ASP A 35 3.92 14.96 13.33
CA ASP A 35 4.51 15.29 14.65
C ASP A 35 3.45 15.39 15.75
N GLU A 36 2.16 15.37 15.39
CA GLU A 36 1.03 15.46 16.31
C GLU A 36 0.50 14.07 16.73
N PRO A 37 0.64 13.65 18.01
CA PRO A 37 0.21 12.33 18.46
C PRO A 37 -1.29 12.06 18.29
N MET A 38 -2.12 13.11 18.37
CA MET A 38 -3.56 13.00 18.16
C MET A 38 -3.88 12.53 16.73
N MET A 39 -3.14 13.00 15.73
CA MET A 39 -3.35 12.62 14.33
C MET A 39 -3.07 11.12 14.10
N HIS A 40 -2.11 10.56 14.83
CA HIS A 40 -1.83 9.12 14.82
C HIS A 40 -2.99 8.32 15.41
N ALA A 41 -3.48 8.73 16.59
CA ALA A 41 -4.59 8.08 17.26
C ALA A 41 -5.88 8.10 16.43
N VAL A 42 -6.22 9.26 15.85
CA VAL A 42 -7.38 9.41 14.97
C VAL A 42 -7.23 8.55 13.71
N THR A 43 -6.05 8.56 13.07
CA THR A 43 -5.80 7.74 11.88
C THR A 43 -5.97 6.24 12.20
N ALA A 44 -5.43 5.78 13.33
CA ALA A 44 -5.60 4.40 13.79
C ALA A 44 -7.07 4.04 14.01
N MET A 45 -7.83 4.91 14.70
CA MET A 45 -9.25 4.67 14.94
C MET A 45 -10.08 4.64 13.65
N VAL A 46 -9.74 5.47 12.67
CA VAL A 46 -10.46 5.52 11.38
C VAL A 46 -10.20 4.26 10.55
N LEU A 47 -8.95 3.79 10.53
CA LEU A 47 -8.50 2.69 9.67
C LEU A 47 -8.55 1.32 10.37
N ASP A 48 -9.00 1.27 11.63
CA ASP A 48 -9.17 0.02 12.36
C ASP A 48 -10.04 -0.98 11.60
N GLY A 49 -9.55 -2.23 11.52
CA GLY A 49 -10.20 -3.32 10.79
C GLY A 49 -10.29 -3.13 9.27
N LEU A 50 -9.67 -2.09 8.68
CA LEU A 50 -9.73 -1.86 7.24
C LEU A 50 -9.01 -2.98 6.48
N LEU A 51 -9.68 -3.50 5.45
CA LEU A 51 -9.13 -4.49 4.52
C LEU A 51 -9.01 -3.87 3.12
N CYS A 52 -7.89 -4.15 2.45
CA CYS A 52 -7.71 -3.87 1.03
C CYS A 52 -7.24 -5.15 0.33
N ASN A 53 -7.94 -5.59 -0.72
CA ASN A 53 -7.65 -6.86 -1.41
C ASN A 53 -7.56 -8.07 -0.47
N ARG A 54 -8.45 -8.14 0.54
CA ARG A 54 -8.45 -9.17 1.61
C ARG A 54 -7.16 -9.19 2.46
N ARG A 55 -6.36 -8.13 2.42
CA ARG A 55 -5.18 -7.92 3.27
C ARG A 55 -5.50 -6.89 4.35
N PRO A 56 -5.11 -7.12 5.62
CA PRO A 56 -5.28 -6.11 6.66
C PRO A 56 -4.38 -4.90 6.38
N VAL A 57 -4.90 -3.71 6.66
CA VAL A 57 -4.11 -2.47 6.69
C VAL A 57 -3.46 -2.35 8.06
N ALA A 58 -2.13 -2.27 8.11
CA ALA A 58 -1.38 -2.11 9.35
C ALA A 58 -0.67 -0.76 9.36
N LEU A 59 -0.73 -0.05 10.48
CA LEU A 59 -0.08 1.26 10.61
C LEU A 59 1.33 1.13 11.20
N LEU A 60 2.25 1.86 10.57
CA LEU A 60 3.54 2.22 11.14
C LEU A 60 3.49 3.71 11.46
N HIS A 61 4.24 4.13 12.47
CA HIS A 61 4.18 5.50 12.98
C HIS A 61 5.58 6.10 13.04
N ALA A 62 5.73 7.30 12.48
CA ALA A 62 6.89 8.16 12.66
C ALA A 62 6.43 9.55 13.06
N TYR A 63 7.08 10.13 14.06
CA TYR A 63 6.78 11.48 14.57
C TYR A 63 7.73 12.54 14.02
N SER A 64 8.62 12.14 13.13
CA SER A 64 9.63 13.00 12.52
C SER A 64 9.99 12.47 11.14
N ALA A 65 10.48 13.35 10.26
CA ALA A 65 11.05 12.94 8.98
C ALA A 65 12.27 12.02 9.18
N SER A 66 12.99 12.16 10.29
CA SER A 66 14.14 11.29 10.60
C SER A 66 13.73 9.86 10.93
N GLU A 67 12.71 9.68 11.77
CA GLU A 67 12.13 8.37 12.10
C GLU A 67 11.52 7.71 10.86
N ALA A 68 10.81 8.48 10.03
CA ALA A 68 10.21 7.96 8.81
C ALA A 68 11.27 7.36 7.88
N ARG A 69 12.41 8.05 7.69
CA ARG A 69 13.54 7.53 6.89
C ARG A 69 14.08 6.22 7.45
N GLU A 70 14.22 6.12 8.76
CA GLU A 70 14.74 4.91 9.39
C GLU A 70 13.80 3.73 9.21
N ILE A 71 12.50 3.93 9.45
CA ILE A 71 11.48 2.92 9.20
C ILE A 71 11.49 2.49 7.72
N MET A 72 11.58 3.42 6.79
CA MET A 72 11.63 3.09 5.35
C MET A 72 12.89 2.36 4.90
N ARG A 73 14.02 2.52 5.59
CA ARG A 73 15.24 1.76 5.31
C ARG A 73 15.17 0.33 5.85
N THR A 74 14.51 0.15 6.98
CA THR A 74 14.41 -1.15 7.67
C THR A 74 13.20 -1.97 7.20
N CYS A 75 12.15 -1.32 6.70
CA CYS A 75 10.92 -1.95 6.25
C CYS A 75 10.68 -1.68 4.76
N GLY A 76 10.90 -2.71 3.92
CA GLY A 76 10.81 -2.60 2.46
C GLY A 76 9.39 -2.59 1.89
N ASP A 77 8.38 -3.04 2.65
CA ASP A 77 7.04 -3.35 2.14
C ASP A 77 5.98 -2.28 2.51
N ILE A 78 6.40 -1.02 2.60
CA ILE A 78 5.48 0.11 2.85
C ILE A 78 4.73 0.44 1.55
N ALA A 79 3.41 0.30 1.59
CA ALA A 79 2.54 0.54 0.45
C ALA A 79 2.16 2.01 0.28
N LEU A 80 1.97 2.72 1.40
CA LEU A 80 1.49 4.09 1.44
C LEU A 80 2.15 4.87 2.58
N ILE A 81 2.43 6.15 2.34
CA ILE A 81 2.79 7.14 3.34
C ILE A 81 1.66 8.18 3.43
N LEU A 82 1.11 8.36 4.63
CA LEU A 82 0.26 9.49 4.99
C LEU A 82 1.14 10.53 5.70
N LEU A 83 1.42 11.64 5.04
CA LEU A 83 2.51 12.54 5.42
C LEU A 83 2.00 13.94 5.70
N ASP A 84 2.29 14.48 6.87
CA ASP A 84 2.19 15.91 7.10
C ASP A 84 3.30 16.68 6.36
N VAL A 85 2.94 17.79 5.75
CA VAL A 85 3.87 18.64 5.00
C VAL A 85 4.77 19.43 5.96
N VAL A 86 4.18 20.02 6.99
CA VAL A 86 4.85 20.91 7.95
C VAL A 86 4.97 20.18 9.27
N MET A 87 6.21 19.95 9.71
CA MET A 87 6.51 19.25 10.96
C MET A 87 7.66 19.99 11.66
N GLU A 88 8.85 19.39 11.74
CA GLU A 88 10.04 20.01 12.35
C GLU A 88 10.50 21.27 11.60
N THR A 89 10.23 21.32 10.30
CA THR A 89 10.39 22.49 9.44
C THR A 89 9.20 22.60 8.49
N ASP A 90 9.02 23.79 7.91
CA ASP A 90 7.99 24.07 6.91
C ASP A 90 8.09 23.19 5.64
N SER A 91 9.25 22.57 5.41
CA SER A 91 9.51 21.71 4.25
C SER A 91 9.79 20.25 4.60
N ALA A 92 9.71 19.85 5.88
CA ALA A 92 10.18 18.55 6.35
C ALA A 92 9.53 17.38 5.59
N GLY A 93 8.21 17.43 5.38
CA GLY A 93 7.49 16.42 4.61
C GLY A 93 7.90 16.41 3.13
N LEU A 94 8.16 17.56 2.54
CA LEU A 94 8.57 17.65 1.13
C LEU A 94 9.97 17.09 0.92
N ASP A 95 10.89 17.42 1.81
CA ASP A 95 12.24 16.89 1.76
C ASP A 95 12.24 15.37 1.99
N LEU A 96 11.36 14.85 2.85
CA LEU A 96 11.14 13.42 2.97
C LEU A 96 10.64 12.79 1.65
N VAL A 97 9.71 13.42 0.93
CA VAL A 97 9.26 12.92 -0.38
C VAL A 97 10.41 12.83 -1.38
N LYS A 98 11.28 13.85 -1.43
CA LYS A 98 12.47 13.83 -2.29
C LYS A 98 13.37 12.66 -1.91
N ASP A 99 13.63 12.46 -0.62
CA ASP A 99 14.45 11.35 -0.16
C ASP A 99 13.87 9.98 -0.52
N VAL A 100 12.54 9.82 -0.45
CA VAL A 100 11.86 8.59 -0.87
C VAL A 100 12.05 8.31 -2.37
N ARG A 101 11.94 9.34 -3.20
CA ARG A 101 11.95 9.20 -4.66
C ARG A 101 13.35 9.17 -5.26
N GLU A 102 14.25 10.00 -4.75
CA GLU A 102 15.61 10.19 -5.28
C GLU A 102 16.66 9.42 -4.48
N GLY A 103 16.50 9.33 -3.15
CA GLY A 103 17.45 8.65 -2.27
C GLY A 103 17.19 7.14 -2.17
N LEU A 104 15.98 6.77 -1.74
CA LEU A 104 15.57 5.37 -1.57
C LEU A 104 15.12 4.72 -2.90
N LEU A 105 14.94 5.53 -3.95
CA LEU A 105 14.45 5.09 -5.27
C LEU A 105 13.14 4.28 -5.19
N ASN A 106 12.34 4.51 -4.15
CA ASN A 106 11.09 3.79 -3.95
C ASN A 106 9.98 4.51 -4.69
N SER A 107 9.87 4.23 -5.99
CA SER A 107 8.77 4.72 -6.82
C SER A 107 7.48 3.91 -6.65
N ALA A 108 7.50 2.76 -5.95
CA ALA A 108 6.29 1.97 -5.75
C ALA A 108 5.38 2.60 -4.69
N VAL A 109 5.96 3.00 -3.56
CA VAL A 109 5.21 3.54 -2.42
C VAL A 109 4.39 4.77 -2.83
N ARG A 110 3.13 4.78 -2.42
CA ARG A 110 2.22 5.90 -2.67
C ARG A 110 2.40 6.95 -1.58
N VAL A 111 2.18 8.22 -1.90
CA VAL A 111 2.32 9.32 -0.95
C VAL A 111 1.06 10.16 -0.99
N VAL A 112 0.43 10.33 0.17
CA VAL A 112 -0.68 11.26 0.38
C VAL A 112 -0.20 12.33 1.33
N LEU A 113 -0.20 13.57 0.86
CA LEU A 113 0.16 14.74 1.64
C LEU A 113 -1.07 15.26 2.40
N ARG A 114 -0.90 15.58 3.67
CA ARG A 114 -1.89 16.18 4.57
C ARG A 114 -1.31 17.51 5.07
N SER A 115 -2.12 18.56 5.17
CA SER A 115 -1.65 19.86 5.73
C SER A 115 -2.77 20.57 6.49
N GLY A 116 -2.43 21.20 7.62
CA GLY A 116 -3.36 22.05 8.38
C GLY A 116 -3.72 23.37 7.68
N GLN A 117 -2.91 23.80 6.70
CA GLN A 117 -3.15 25.02 5.92
C GLN A 117 -3.12 24.69 4.41
N PRO A 118 -4.27 24.31 3.81
CA PRO A 118 -4.36 24.17 2.37
C PRO A 118 -4.20 25.54 1.69
N GLY A 119 -3.44 25.60 0.58
CA GLY A 119 -3.45 26.76 -0.32
C GLY A 119 -2.18 27.60 -0.40
N VAL A 120 -1.09 27.25 0.29
CA VAL A 120 0.22 27.89 0.08
C VAL A 120 1.22 26.88 -0.50
N GLY A 121 1.67 27.11 -1.74
CA GLY A 121 3.03 26.73 -2.13
C GLY A 121 3.26 25.44 -2.94
N PHE A 122 2.24 24.76 -3.49
CA PHE A 122 2.50 23.65 -4.41
C PHE A 122 2.30 24.05 -5.87
N ASP A 123 3.42 24.14 -6.59
CA ASP A 123 3.38 24.07 -8.04
C ASP A 123 2.87 22.68 -8.45
N SER A 124 1.94 22.61 -9.40
CA SER A 124 1.45 21.37 -9.98
C SER A 124 2.60 20.51 -10.53
N GLY A 125 3.69 21.14 -10.95
CA GLY A 125 4.94 20.49 -11.34
C GLY A 125 5.58 19.64 -10.23
N TYR A 126 5.46 20.04 -8.95
CA TYR A 126 6.00 19.26 -7.83
C TYR A 126 5.21 17.97 -7.61
N LEU A 127 3.89 18.07 -7.59
CA LEU A 127 2.99 16.93 -7.41
C LEU A 127 3.21 15.87 -8.50
N GLN A 128 3.38 16.32 -9.75
CA GLN A 128 3.65 15.45 -10.88
C GLN A 128 5.06 14.85 -10.83
N ARG A 129 6.09 15.65 -10.53
CA ARG A 129 7.49 15.19 -10.46
C ARG A 129 7.68 14.07 -9.44
N TYR A 130 7.02 14.16 -8.29
CA TYR A 130 7.20 13.23 -7.19
C TYR A 130 6.09 12.18 -7.05
N ASP A 131 5.17 12.11 -8.03
CA ASP A 131 4.07 11.13 -8.07
C ASP A 131 3.28 11.11 -6.74
N ILE A 132 2.81 12.30 -6.34
CA ILE A 132 1.95 12.48 -5.17
C ILE A 132 0.55 11.99 -5.52
N SER A 133 0.03 11.03 -4.73
CA SER A 133 -1.25 10.38 -4.99
C SER A 133 -2.45 11.25 -4.60
N SER A 134 -2.32 12.06 -3.55
CA SER A 134 -3.32 13.04 -3.15
C SER A 134 -2.71 14.12 -2.25
N TYR A 135 -3.31 15.31 -2.24
CA TYR A 135 -3.04 16.39 -1.30
C TYR A 135 -4.35 16.79 -0.63
N CYS A 136 -4.40 16.77 0.70
CA CYS A 136 -5.63 16.99 1.47
C CYS A 136 -5.42 17.97 2.63
N ALA A 137 -6.40 18.82 2.87
CA ALA A 137 -6.45 19.61 4.09
C ALA A 137 -6.81 18.72 5.29
N LYS A 138 -6.04 18.80 6.39
CA LYS A 138 -6.31 18.05 7.63
C LYS A 138 -7.72 18.34 8.16
N THR A 139 -8.18 19.58 8.05
CA THR A 139 -9.51 20.04 8.49
C THR A 139 -10.67 19.51 7.65
N GLU A 140 -10.40 19.03 6.43
CA GLU A 140 -11.43 18.59 5.48
C GLU A 140 -11.49 17.06 5.34
N LEU A 141 -10.64 16.32 6.05
CA LEU A 141 -10.62 14.86 6.01
C LEU A 141 -11.65 14.28 6.98
N THR A 142 -12.87 14.07 6.51
CA THR A 142 -13.83 13.20 7.22
C THR A 142 -13.32 11.75 7.25
N ARG A 143 -13.86 10.94 8.17
CA ARG A 143 -13.59 9.49 8.25
C ARG A 143 -13.74 8.80 6.88
N GLN A 144 -14.81 9.11 6.15
CA GLN A 144 -15.11 8.50 4.86
C GLN A 144 -14.09 8.93 3.79
N GLN A 145 -13.68 10.20 3.76
CA GLN A 145 -12.67 10.68 2.82
C GLN A 145 -11.31 10.04 3.11
N LEU A 146 -10.89 9.95 4.38
CA LEU A 146 -9.63 9.30 4.74
C LEU A 146 -9.61 7.83 4.30
N ILE A 147 -10.68 7.07 4.55
CA ILE A 147 -10.80 5.68 4.10
C ILE A 147 -10.72 5.58 2.58
N GLY A 148 -11.48 6.42 1.86
CA GLY A 148 -11.47 6.43 0.39
C GLY A 148 -10.08 6.71 -0.17
N THR A 149 -9.41 7.77 0.32
CA THR A 149 -8.05 8.13 -0.11
C THR A 149 -7.03 7.03 0.17
N VAL A 150 -7.11 6.37 1.34
CA VAL A 150 -6.23 5.25 1.68
C VAL A 150 -6.49 4.06 0.74
N LEU A 151 -7.74 3.70 0.51
CA LEU A 151 -8.09 2.59 -0.39
C LEU A 151 -7.62 2.86 -1.82
N ASP A 152 -7.88 4.04 -2.36
CA ASP A 152 -7.47 4.42 -3.72
C ASP A 152 -5.95 4.33 -3.87
N ALA A 153 -5.20 4.82 -2.88
CA ALA A 153 -3.75 4.73 -2.89
C ALA A 153 -3.27 3.27 -2.78
N LEU A 154 -3.83 2.45 -1.89
CA LEU A 154 -3.43 1.05 -1.75
C LEU A 154 -3.76 0.20 -2.99
N LEU A 155 -4.87 0.48 -3.66
CA LEU A 155 -5.21 -0.14 -4.94
C LEU A 155 -4.22 0.27 -6.03
N SER A 156 -3.84 1.55 -6.07
CA SER A 156 -2.79 2.06 -6.97
C SER A 156 -1.43 1.39 -6.73
N TYR A 157 -1.02 1.25 -5.46
CA TYR A 157 0.18 0.51 -5.07
C TYR A 157 0.14 -0.96 -5.57
N SER A 158 -0.98 -1.64 -5.35
CA SER A 158 -1.16 -3.03 -5.75
C SER A 158 -1.04 -3.18 -7.27
N ARG A 159 -1.64 -2.26 -8.04
CA ARG A 159 -1.53 -2.25 -9.50
C ARG A 159 -0.10 -2.06 -9.98
N LEU A 160 0.65 -1.12 -9.40
CA LEU A 160 2.05 -0.89 -9.75
C LEU A 160 2.95 -2.08 -9.39
N SER A 161 2.69 -2.71 -8.25
CA SER A 161 3.43 -3.88 -7.80
C SER A 161 3.25 -5.05 -8.76
N THR A 162 2.03 -5.30 -9.24
CA THR A 162 1.76 -6.31 -10.27
C THR A 162 2.52 -6.03 -11.58
N ILE A 163 2.49 -4.79 -12.06
CA ILE A 163 3.20 -4.40 -13.30
C ILE A 163 4.72 -4.58 -13.13
N LYS A 164 5.29 -4.14 -12.01
CA LYS A 164 6.72 -4.30 -11.73
C LYS A 164 7.12 -5.77 -11.66
N TYR A 165 6.31 -6.61 -11.03
CA TYR A 165 6.53 -8.05 -10.97
C TYR A 165 6.51 -8.69 -12.36
N GLN A 166 5.54 -8.34 -13.20
CA GLN A 166 5.43 -8.81 -14.59
C GLN A 166 6.65 -8.42 -15.43
N ASN A 167 7.04 -7.13 -15.40
CA ASN A 167 8.20 -6.65 -16.14
C ASN A 167 9.51 -7.29 -15.66
N GLY A 168 9.63 -7.57 -14.35
CA GLY A 168 10.77 -8.30 -13.79
C GLY A 168 10.86 -9.74 -14.28
N GLN A 169 9.73 -10.45 -14.34
CA GLN A 169 9.64 -11.82 -14.88
C GLN A 169 10.05 -11.87 -16.37
N GLU A 170 9.57 -10.94 -17.18
CA GLU A 170 9.93 -10.85 -18.60
C GLU A 170 11.42 -10.56 -18.80
N ALA A 171 12.03 -9.67 -17.99
CA ALA A 171 13.46 -9.36 -18.07
C ALA A 171 14.33 -10.58 -17.74
N ILE A 172 13.96 -11.38 -16.74
CA ILE A 172 14.67 -12.62 -16.37
C ILE A 172 14.56 -13.67 -17.49
N GLN A 173 13.37 -13.84 -18.07
CA GLN A 173 13.15 -14.77 -19.18
C GLN A 173 13.91 -14.35 -20.45
N SER A 174 13.98 -13.05 -20.74
CA SER A 174 14.70 -12.49 -21.89
C SER A 174 16.22 -12.58 -21.75
N GLY A 175 16.75 -12.45 -20.53
CA GLY A 175 18.19 -12.59 -20.23
C GLY A 175 18.71 -14.03 -20.30
N GLY A 176 17.84 -15.03 -20.13
CA GLY A 176 18.20 -16.45 -20.19
C GLY A 176 18.47 -17.00 -21.60
N ILE A 177 18.14 -16.26 -22.66
CA ILE A 177 18.22 -16.74 -24.05
C ILE A 177 19.57 -16.40 -24.72
N MET A 178 20.44 -15.59 -24.08
CA MET A 178 21.74 -15.18 -24.64
C MET A 178 22.90 -16.16 -24.33
N GLY A 179 22.63 -17.32 -23.73
CA GLY A 179 23.64 -18.21 -23.12
C GLY A 179 24.07 -19.45 -23.92
N LYS A 180 23.81 -19.55 -25.23
CA LYS A 180 24.36 -20.63 -26.07
C LYS A 180 24.78 -20.11 -27.43
N LEU A 181 26.00 -19.57 -27.52
CA LEU A 181 26.72 -19.58 -28.80
C LEU A 181 27.15 -21.04 -29.08
N PRO A 182 26.95 -21.55 -30.30
CA PRO A 182 27.53 -22.84 -30.67
C PRO A 182 29.05 -22.67 -30.74
N VAL A 183 29.77 -23.52 -30.01
CA VAL A 183 31.21 -23.72 -30.21
C VAL A 183 31.36 -24.36 -31.58
N ALA A 184 31.80 -23.57 -32.57
CA ALA A 184 32.26 -24.08 -33.85
C ALA A 184 33.65 -24.71 -33.63
N GLY A 185 33.82 -25.93 -34.15
CA GLY A 185 34.98 -26.79 -33.96
C GLY A 185 36.22 -26.44 -34.77
#